data_AF-A0A7V4LRE4-F1
#
_entry.id   AF-A0A7V4LRE4-F1
#
_cell.length_a   1.000
_cell.length_b   1.000
_cell.length_c   1.000
_cell.angle_alpha   90.00
_cell.angle_beta   90.00
_cell.angle_gamma   90.00
#
_symmetry.space_group_name_H-M   'P 1'
#
loop_
_entity.id
_entity.type
_entity.pdbx_description
1 polymer ?
#
loop_
_entity_poly.entity_id
_entity_poly.type
_entity_poly.pdbx_seq_one_letter_code
_entity_poly.pdbx_strand_id
1 'polypeptide(L)' 'MQAPAQAWEYLVVTTEAESTAVLAEYGAQGWELVTVVREFGTRGTFYFKRRRS' A
#
# COMPACT_ATOMS: atom_id res chain seq x y z
N MET A 1 -2.89 31.39 2.15
CA MET A 1 -3.15 30.49 1.01
C MET A 1 -3.28 29.08 1.55
N GLN A 2 -4.44 28.44 1.41
CA GLN A 2 -4.62 27.03 1.74
C GLN A 2 -3.87 26.22 0.66
N ALA A 3 -2.93 25.36 1.05
CA ALA A 3 -2.30 24.45 0.10
C ALA A 3 -3.40 23.61 -0.57
N PRO A 4 -3.34 23.35 -1.89
CA PRO A 4 -4.29 22.44 -2.51
C PRO A 4 -4.24 21.12 -1.74
N ALA A 5 -5.42 20.58 -1.38
CA ALA A 5 -5.49 19.28 -0.74
C ALA A 5 -4.83 18.28 -1.69
N GLN A 6 -3.56 17.96 -1.43
CA GLN A 6 -2.75 17.16 -2.33
C GLN A 6 -3.42 15.79 -2.42
N ALA A 7 -3.98 15.50 -3.60
CA ALA A 7 -4.82 14.33 -3.80
C ALA A 7 -4.00 13.07 -3.54
N TRP A 8 -4.57 12.14 -2.77
CA TRP A 8 -3.97 10.85 -2.49
C TRP A 8 -4.57 9.80 -3.39
N GLU A 9 -3.76 8.82 -3.79
CA GLU A 9 -4.19 7.59 -4.42
C GLU A 9 -4.01 6.43 -3.44
N TYR A 10 -4.87 5.41 -3.56
CA TYR A 10 -4.90 4.26 -2.67
C TYR A 10 -4.88 2.97 -3.47
N LEU A 11 -4.21 1.95 -2.94
CA LEU A 11 -4.11 0.62 -3.55
C LEU A 11 -4.29 -0.45 -2.46
N VAL A 12 -5.03 -1.52 -2.79
CA VAL A 12 -5.27 -2.67 -1.92
C VAL A 12 -4.83 -3.93 -2.65
N VAL A 13 -4.03 -4.76 -1.98
CA VAL A 13 -3.49 -6.00 -2.55
C VAL A 13 -3.66 -7.13 -1.55
N THR A 14 -4.26 -8.23 -1.97
CA THR A 14 -4.39 -9.44 -1.15
C THR A 14 -3.52 -10.54 -1.71
N THR A 15 -2.57 -11.02 -0.91
CA THR A 15 -1.55 -12.01 -1.31
C THR A 15 -1.04 -12.74 -0.08
N GLU A 16 0.05 -13.50 -0.17
CA GLU A 16 0.69 -14.10 0.99
C GLU A 16 1.26 -13.03 1.94
N ALA A 17 0.96 -13.18 3.24
CA ALA A 17 1.30 -12.20 4.27
C ALA A 17 2.81 -12.01 4.48
N GLU A 18 3.62 -12.99 4.07
CA GLU A 18 5.08 -12.97 4.17
C GLU A 18 5.76 -12.53 2.87
N SER A 19 4.99 -12.09 1.87
CA SER A 19 5.53 -11.67 0.58
C SER A 19 6.25 -10.32 0.69
N THR A 20 7.55 -10.35 0.99
CA THR A 20 8.42 -9.17 0.97
C THR A 20 8.58 -8.60 -0.44
N ALA A 21 8.43 -9.44 -1.48
CA ALA A 21 8.48 -9.05 -2.88
C ALA A 21 7.40 -8.01 -3.23
N VAL A 22 6.19 -8.19 -2.70
CA VAL A 22 5.06 -7.26 -2.87
C VAL A 22 5.39 -5.88 -2.30
N LEU A 23 5.99 -5.84 -1.10
CA LEU A 23 6.42 -4.58 -0.49
C LEU A 23 7.50 -3.87 -1.32
N ALA A 24 8.48 -4.63 -1.82
CA ALA A 24 9.56 -4.09 -2.64
C ALA A 24 9.04 -3.55 -3.99
N GLU A 25 8.17 -4.29 -4.66
CA GLU A 25 7.57 -3.91 -5.94
C GLU A 25 6.77 -2.61 -5.83
N TYR A 26 5.85 -2.52 -4.85
CA TYR A 26 5.03 -1.33 -4.69
C TYR A 26 5.83 -0.15 -4.13
N GLY A 27 6.81 -0.40 -3.26
CA GLY A 27 7.76 0.63 -2.82
C GLY A 27 8.54 1.26 -3.98
N ALA A 28 9.00 0.45 -4.94
CA ALA A 28 9.68 0.93 -6.16
C ALA A 28 8.77 1.76 -7.08
N GLN A 29 7.45 1.58 -6.99
CA GLN A 29 6.45 2.37 -7.70
C GLN A 29 6.00 3.63 -6.93
N GLY A 30 6.63 3.93 -5.79
CA GLY A 30 6.34 5.10 -4.96
C GLY A 30 5.13 4.93 -4.04
N TRP A 31 4.67 3.70 -3.82
CA TRP A 31 3.63 3.43 -2.83
C TRP A 31 4.21 3.31 -1.42
N GLU A 32 3.54 3.95 -0.47
CA GLU A 32 3.83 3.84 0.96
C GLU A 32 2.87 2.83 1.61
N LEU A 33 3.40 1.89 2.39
CA LEU A 33 2.58 0.96 3.16
C LEU A 33 1.88 1.70 4.31
N VAL A 34 0.56 1.54 4.41
CA VAL A 34 -0.26 2.09 5.49
C VAL A 34 -0.49 1.04 6.58
N THR A 35 -0.97 -0.14 6.19
CA THR A 35 -1.25 -1.24 7.13
C THR A 35 -1.32 -2.59 6.40
N VAL A 36 -1.17 -3.67 7.16
CA VAL A 36 -1.38 -5.05 6.70
C VAL A 36 -2.37 -5.70 7.64
N VAL A 37 -3.46 -6.23 7.08
CA VAL A 37 -4.43 -7.05 7.82
C VAL A 37 -4.13 -8.51 7.47
N ARG A 38 -3.69 -9.30 8.46
CA ARG A 38 -3.52 -10.74 8.29
C ARG A 38 -4.88 -11.42 8.35
N GLU A 39 -5.17 -12.23 7.35
CA GLU A 39 -6.36 -13.07 7.29
C GLU A 39 -6.05 -14.45 7.88
N PHE A 40 -7.08 -15.25 8.17
CA PHE A 40 -6.87 -16.62 8.61
C PHE A 40 -6.07 -17.41 7.55
N GLY A 41 -4.99 -18.07 7.98
CA GLY A 41 -4.07 -18.78 7.09
C GLY A 41 -2.84 -17.94 6.74
N THR A 42 -2.35 -18.07 5.50
CA THR A 42 -1.11 -17.43 5.03
C THR A 42 -1.34 -16.14 4.27
N ARG A 43 -2.58 -15.66 4.16
CA ARG A 43 -2.93 -14.47 3.36
C ARG A 43 -2.91 -13.19 4.20
N GLY A 44 -2.55 -12.09 3.56
CA GLY A 44 -2.59 -10.75 4.11
C GLY A 44 -3.09 -9.76 3.06
N THR A 45 -3.87 -8.79 3.52
CA THR A 45 -4.32 -7.65 2.72
C THR A 45 -3.49 -6.42 3.08
N PHE A 46 -2.78 -5.91 2.09
CA PHE A 46 -1.87 -4.76 2.17
C PHE A 46 -2.58 -3.52 1.66
N TYR A 47 -2.51 -2.44 2.43
CA TYR A 47 -3.09 -1.15 2.09
C TYR A 47 -1.96 -0.15 1.86
N PHE A 48 -1.97 0.50 0.70
CA PHE A 48 -0.97 1.47 0.30
C PHE A 48 -1.60 2.83 0.00
N LYS A 49 -0.77 3.87 0.09
CA LYS A 49 -1.10 5.22 -0.38
C LYS A 49 0.07 5.80 -1.19
N ARG A 50 -0.21 6.75 -2.08
CA ARG A 50 0.81 7.61 -2.70
C ARG A 50 0.25 8.98 -3.02
N ARG A 51 1.11 9.98 -3.15
CA ARG A 51 0.71 11.30 -3.64
C ARG A 51 0.35 11.19 -5.12
N ARG A 52 -0.78 11.76 -5.53
CA ARG A 52 -1.07 11.99 -6.93
C ARG A 52 -0.15 13.11 -7.41
N SER A 53 0.71 12.78 -8.37
CA SER A 53 1.56 13.75 -9.09
C SER A 53 0.72 14.66 -9.98
#